data_AF-A0A1Y1W521-F1
#
_entry.id   AF-A0A1Y1W521-F1
#
_cell.length_a   1.000
_cell.length_b   1.000
_cell.length_c   1.000
_cell.angle_alpha   90.00
_cell.angle_beta   90.00
_cell.angle_gamma   90.00
#
_symmetry.space_group_name_H-M   'P 1'
#
loop_
_entity.id
_entity.type
_entity.pdbx_description
1 polymer ?
#
loop_
_entity_poly.entity_id
_entity_poly.type
_entity_poly.pdbx_seq_one_letter_code
_entity_poly.pdbx_strand_id
1 'polypeptide(L)'
;MSGVNVPKLRVKPKKIKGISPCAVEMSSLVTCWASTSIDDARCAEVAKNLISCMQKAKAPGKARSSVNFHLARLGKQVLGK
;
A
#
# COMPACT_ATOMS: atom_id res chain seq x y z
N MET A 1 -12.06 9.33 34.20
CA MET A 1 -11.32 9.35 32.92
C MET A 1 -9.95 8.76 33.18
N SER A 2 -9.77 7.46 32.95
CA SER A 2 -8.49 6.79 33.21
C SER A 2 -7.45 7.31 32.20
N GLY A 3 -6.53 8.12 32.68
CA GLY A 3 -5.44 8.68 31.87
C GLY A 3 -4.56 7.56 31.33
N VAL A 4 -4.36 7.55 30.01
CA VAL A 4 -3.50 6.57 29.36
C VAL A 4 -2.04 6.83 29.79
N ASN A 5 -1.47 5.93 30.61
CA ASN A 5 -0.07 5.98 31.00
C ASN A 5 0.80 5.42 29.86
N VAL A 6 1.28 6.30 28.98
CA VAL A 6 2.17 5.93 27.86
C VAL A 6 3.61 6.36 28.19
N PRO A 7 4.58 5.44 28.23
CA PRO A 7 5.98 5.79 28.53
C PRO A 7 6.67 6.57 27.39
N LYS A 8 6.20 6.43 26.14
CA LYS A 8 6.69 7.21 24.99
C LYS A 8 5.58 7.42 23.97
N LEU A 9 5.33 8.69 23.63
CA LEU A 9 4.39 9.06 22.58
C LEU A 9 4.92 8.63 21.21
N ARG A 10 4.33 7.57 20.64
CA ARG A 10 4.62 7.11 19.27
C ARG A 10 3.38 6.53 18.62
N VAL A 11 3.30 6.63 17.31
CA VAL A 11 2.33 5.92 16.48
C VAL A 11 2.95 4.62 15.99
N LYS A 12 2.22 3.52 16.16
CA LYS A 12 2.57 2.24 15.54
C LYS A 12 2.32 2.37 14.03
N PRO A 13 3.35 2.32 13.16
CA PRO A 13 3.14 2.47 11.73
C PRO A 13 2.23 1.34 11.24
N LYS A 14 1.14 1.71 10.56
CA LYS A 14 0.27 0.73 9.92
C LYS A 14 1.08 0.01 8.83
N LYS A 15 1.03 -1.32 8.82
CA LYS A 15 1.61 -2.12 7.73
C LYS A 15 0.70 -2.07 6.50
N ILE A 16 0.44 -0.86 5.97
CA ILE A 16 -0.33 -0.71 4.74
C ILE A 16 0.61 -1.13 3.61
N LYS A 17 0.40 -2.33 3.07
CA LYS A 17 0.95 -2.69 1.77
C LYS A 17 0.20 -1.84 0.76
N GLY A 18 0.94 -1.03 0.01
CA GLY A 18 0.31 -0.29 -1.10
C GLY A 18 -0.27 -1.28 -2.10
N ILE A 19 -1.29 -0.87 -2.83
CA ILE A 19 -1.78 -1.64 -3.98
C ILE A 19 -0.60 -1.82 -4.94
N SER A 20 -0.38 -3.04 -5.43
CA SER A 20 0.70 -3.28 -6.38
C SER A 20 0.42 -2.51 -7.68
N PRO A 21 1.46 -1.99 -8.36
CA PRO A 21 1.31 -1.07 -9.49
C PRO A 21 0.50 -1.65 -10.66
N CYS A 22 0.41 -2.99 -10.78
CA CYS A 22 -0.34 -3.67 -11.83
C CYS A 22 -1.53 -4.50 -11.30
N ALA A 23 -1.99 -4.23 -10.07
CA ALA A 23 -3.11 -4.97 -9.47
C ALA A 23 -4.38 -4.87 -10.31
N VAL A 24 -4.65 -3.70 -10.90
CA VAL A 24 -5.87 -3.43 -11.67
C VAL A 24 -5.87 -4.20 -13.00
N GLU A 25 -4.74 -4.20 -13.71
CA GLU A 25 -4.61 -4.96 -14.97
C GLU A 25 -4.69 -6.46 -14.72
N MET A 26 -4.09 -6.93 -13.61
CA MET A 26 -4.19 -8.32 -13.19
C MET A 26 -5.64 -8.71 -12.89
N SER A 27 -6.37 -7.90 -12.10
CA SER A 27 -7.78 -8.20 -11.81
C SER A 27 -8.63 -8.21 -13.08
N SER A 28 -8.36 -7.29 -14.01
CA SER A 28 -9.08 -7.22 -15.29
C SER A 28 -8.85 -8.49 -16.12
N LEU A 29 -7.62 -9.02 -16.17
CA LEU A 29 -7.31 -10.25 -16.89
C LEU A 29 -8.03 -11.47 -16.28
N VAL A 30 -8.01 -11.57 -14.95
CA VAL A 30 -8.71 -12.65 -14.22
C VAL A 30 -10.22 -12.57 -14.43
N THR A 31 -10.80 -11.36 -14.42
CA THR A 31 -12.23 -11.18 -14.72
C THR A 31 -12.56 -11.57 -16.15
N CYS A 32 -11.69 -11.27 -17.11
CA CYS A 32 -11.87 -11.70 -18.50
C CYS A 32 -11.91 -13.23 -18.58
N TRP A 33 -10.92 -13.92 -18.02
CA TRP A 33 -10.87 -15.38 -17.98
C TRP A 33 -12.06 -16.01 -17.25
N ALA A 34 -12.56 -15.37 -16.19
CA ALA A 34 -13.74 -15.84 -15.47
C ALA A 34 -15.04 -15.73 -16.29
N SER A 35 -15.11 -14.76 -17.21
CA SER A 35 -16.28 -14.56 -18.07
C SER A 35 -16.25 -15.37 -19.37
N THR A 36 -15.07 -15.83 -19.80
CA THR A 36 -14.86 -16.52 -21.08
C THR A 36 -14.09 -17.83 -20.86
N SER A 37 -12.86 -17.91 -21.36
CA SER A 37 -11.89 -18.98 -21.19
C SER A 37 -10.48 -18.39 -21.20
N ILE A 38 -9.49 -19.18 -20.77
CA ILE A 38 -8.11 -18.69 -20.60
C ILE A 38 -7.47 -18.28 -21.94
N ASP A 39 -7.78 -19.02 -23.01
CA ASP A 39 -7.19 -18.85 -24.34
C ASP A 39 -8.08 -18.01 -25.29
N ASP A 40 -9.11 -17.34 -24.76
CA ASP A 40 -9.99 -16.51 -25.56
C ASP A 40 -9.27 -15.27 -26.09
N ALA A 41 -9.32 -15.05 -27.41
CA ALA A 41 -8.70 -13.91 -28.07
C ALA A 41 -9.20 -12.55 -27.52
N ARG A 42 -10.40 -12.51 -26.93
CA ARG A 42 -10.95 -11.31 -26.27
C ARG A 42 -10.12 -10.85 -25.06
N CYS A 43 -9.38 -11.75 -24.42
CA CYS A 43 -8.52 -11.41 -23.27
C CYS A 43 -7.10 -10.99 -23.69
N ALA A 44 -6.75 -11.09 -24.97
CA ALA A 44 -5.39 -10.81 -25.46
C ALA A 44 -4.97 -9.34 -25.27
N GLU A 45 -5.90 -8.39 -25.39
CA GLU A 45 -5.63 -6.98 -25.16
C GLU A 45 -5.36 -6.69 -23.67
N VAL A 46 -6.17 -7.26 -22.78
CA VAL A 46 -6.01 -7.13 -21.33
C VAL A 46 -4.68 -7.75 -20.86
N ALA A 47 -4.29 -8.88 -21.45
CA ALA A 47 -2.98 -9.50 -21.20
C ALA A 47 -1.82 -8.60 -21.63
N LYS A 48 -1.92 -7.94 -22.81
CA LYS A 48 -0.90 -6.97 -23.27
C LYS A 48 -0.76 -5.78 -22.32
N ASN A 49 -1.87 -5.28 -21.79
CA ASN A 49 -1.86 -4.16 -20.83
C ASN A 49 -1.16 -4.55 -19.52
N LEU A 50 -1.42 -5.75 -19.00
CA LEU A 50 -0.72 -6.28 -17.83
C LEU A 50 0.80 -6.38 -18.07
N ILE A 51 1.21 -6.96 -19.20
CA ILE A 51 2.64 -7.08 -19.56
C ILE A 51 3.30 -5.70 -19.67
N SER A 52 2.64 -4.74 -20.34
CA SER A 52 3.15 -3.37 -20.46
C SER A 52 3.29 -2.69 -19.10
N CYS A 53 2.32 -2.89 -18.20
CA CYS A 53 2.40 -2.40 -16.84
C CYS A 53 3.60 -3.01 -16.11
N MET A 54 3.76 -4.33 -16.16
CA MET A 54 4.85 -5.02 -15.47
C MET A 54 6.24 -4.59 -15.95
N GLN A 55 6.39 -4.32 -17.25
CA GLN A 55 7.64 -3.80 -17.83
C GLN A 55 7.99 -2.39 -17.33
N LYS A 56 6.98 -1.55 -17.06
CA LYS A 56 7.15 -0.15 -16.61
C LYS A 56 7.15 -0.02 -15.08
N ALA A 57 6.58 -0.97 -14.38
CA ALA A 57 6.38 -0.91 -12.94
C ALA A 57 7.72 -0.93 -12.18
N LYS A 58 8.05 0.20 -11.55
CA LYS A 58 9.11 0.27 -10.53
C LYS A 58 8.49 0.04 -9.15
N ALA A 59 9.22 -0.64 -8.27
CA ALA A 59 8.81 -0.79 -6.89
C ALA A 59 8.70 0.62 -6.24
N PRO A 60 7.53 1.04 -5.73
CA PRO A 60 7.43 2.32 -5.06
C PRO A 60 8.25 2.27 -3.77
N GLY A 61 9.32 3.05 -3.71
CA GLY A 61 10.03 3.30 -2.46
C GLY A 61 9.08 3.99 -1.48
N LYS A 62 8.82 3.38 -0.32
CA LYS A 62 7.97 4.02 0.68
C LYS A 62 8.75 5.14 1.36
N ALA A 63 8.29 6.39 1.21
CA ALA A 63 8.75 7.49 2.04
C ALA A 63 8.42 7.20 3.51
N ARG A 64 9.43 7.21 4.39
CA ARG A 64 9.23 7.00 5.83
C ARG A 64 8.62 8.26 6.42
N SER A 65 7.48 8.14 7.11
CA SER A 65 6.87 9.28 7.81
C SER A 65 7.74 9.75 8.98
N SER A 66 7.97 11.05 9.12
CA SER A 66 8.68 11.66 10.27
C SER A 66 7.81 11.81 11.52
N VAL A 67 6.56 11.36 11.51
CA VAL A 67 5.59 11.55 12.62
C VAL A 67 6.15 11.12 13.98
N ASN A 68 6.79 9.94 14.07
CA ASN A 68 7.38 9.46 15.32
C ASN A 68 8.58 10.29 15.80
N PHE A 69 9.28 10.99 14.91
CA PHE A 69 10.33 11.94 15.27
C PHE A 69 9.73 13.17 15.95
N HIS A 70 8.66 13.75 15.39
CA HIS A 70 7.99 14.90 15.99
C HIS A 70 7.28 14.57 17.31
N LEU A 71 6.60 13.41 17.38
CA LEU A 71 5.93 12.97 18.61
C LEU A 71 6.92 12.71 19.77
N ALA A 72 8.13 12.24 19.47
CA ALA A 72 9.16 12.08 20.49
C ALA A 72 9.62 13.42 21.09
N ARG A 73 9.63 14.49 20.29
CA ARG A 73 9.97 15.84 20.76
C ARG A 73 8.84 16.47 21.58
N LEU A 74 7.60 16.33 21.10
CA LEU A 74 6.39 16.82 21.78
C LEU A 74 6.09 16.06 23.08
N GLY A 75 6.49 14.79 23.19
CA GLY A 75 6.29 13.99 24.40
C GLY A 75 6.84 14.65 25.67
N LYS A 76 7.94 15.42 25.57
CA LYS A 76 8.50 16.19 26.69
C LYS A 76 7.58 17.29 27.21
N GLN A 77 6.75 17.85 26.32
CA GLN A 77 5.83 18.95 26.65
C GLN A 77 4.48 18.41 27.11
N VAL A 78 4.01 17.30 26.53
CA VAL A 78 2.66 16.77 26.75
C VAL A 78 2.59 15.78 27.90
N LEU A 79 3.64 14.98 28.14
CA LEU A 79 3.64 13.97 29.21
C LEU A 79 4.10 14.52 30.58
N GLY A 80 4.45 15.80 30.66
CA GLY A 80 4.78 16.48 31.92
C GLY A 80 5.91 15.83 32.72
N LYS A 81 6.84 15.13 32.04
CA LYS A 81 8.08 14.58 32.59
C LYS A 81 9.27 15.24 31.92
#